data_AF-A0A3N5SNN2-F1
#
_entry.id   AF-A0A3N5SNN2-F1
#
_cell.length_a   1.000
_cell.length_b   1.000
_cell.length_c   1.000
_cell.angle_alpha   90.00
_cell.angle_beta   90.00
_cell.angle_gamma   90.00
#
_symmetry.space_group_name_H-M   'P 1'
#
loop_
_entity.id
_entity.type
_entity.pdbx_description
1 polymer ?
#
loop_
_entity_poly.entity_id
_entity_poly.type
_entity_poly.pdbx_seq_one_letter_code
_entity_poly.pdbx_strand_id
1 'polypeptide(L)'
;PYLVKADLGDMGTLWRVYIGFYATEAEARKVKSGHSKLASATVQKTDFACQVGEFSNETDSLNMFKRLRQAGYFPYAIQLERNRFRLFLGAYEKKAEAEDLQRELQKKGIQSQVVRR
;
A
#
# COMPACT_ATOMS: atom_id res chain seq x y z
N PRO A 1 6.37 -3.29 -6.69
CA PRO A 1 6.12 -1.85 -6.42
C PRO A 1 4.63 -1.66 -6.14
N TYR A 2 4.26 -0.72 -5.27
CA TYR A 2 2.84 -0.38 -5.05
C TYR A 2 2.63 1.12 -5.27
N LEU A 3 1.45 1.46 -5.78
CA LEU A 3 1.04 2.83 -6.06
C LEU A 3 0.07 3.30 -4.98
N VAL A 4 0.32 4.49 -4.46
CA VAL A 4 -0.51 5.08 -3.41
C VAL A 4 -0.91 6.47 -3.85
N LYS A 5 -2.21 6.73 -3.83
CA LYS A 5 -2.75 8.08 -3.99
C LYS A 5 -2.58 8.81 -2.66
N ALA A 6 -1.94 9.97 -2.69
CA ALA A 6 -1.67 10.80 -1.53
C ALA A 6 -2.00 12.26 -1.82
N ASP A 7 -2.64 12.92 -0.86
CA ASP A 7 -2.79 14.37 -0.87
C ASP A 7 -1.49 15.00 -0.35
N LEU A 8 -0.87 15.85 -1.19
CA LEU A 8 0.38 16.54 -0.88
C LEU A 8 0.17 18.03 -0.61
N GLY A 9 -1.04 18.43 -0.20
CA GLY A 9 -1.37 19.82 0.14
C GLY A 9 -1.39 20.69 -1.12
N ASP A 10 -0.53 21.69 -1.18
CA ASP A 10 -0.47 22.66 -2.28
C ASP A 10 -0.18 22.03 -3.65
N MET A 11 0.45 20.85 -3.67
CA MET A 11 0.70 20.08 -4.90
C MET A 11 -0.52 19.27 -5.37
N GLY A 12 -1.61 19.29 -4.60
CA GLY A 12 -2.81 18.51 -4.84
C GLY A 12 -2.61 17.01 -4.65
N THR A 13 -3.50 16.24 -5.27
CA THR A 13 -3.47 14.77 -5.14
C THR A 13 -2.57 14.14 -6.20
N LEU A 14 -1.53 13.44 -5.75
CA LEU A 14 -0.52 12.81 -6.59
C LEU A 14 -0.39 11.30 -6.30
N TRP A 15 0.25 10.58 -7.22
CA TRP A 15 0.57 9.16 -7.06
C TRP A 15 2.02 8.99 -6.60
N ARG A 16 2.23 8.26 -5.49
CA ARG A 16 3.55 7.80 -5.04
C ARG A 16 3.79 6.38 -5.53
N VAL A 17 4.97 6.13 -6.10
CA VAL A 17 5.43 4.78 -6.45
C VAL A 17 6.44 4.34 -5.39
N TYR A 18 6.09 3.31 -4.63
CA TYR A 18 7.02 2.70 -3.68
C TYR A 18 7.76 1.54 -4.35
N ILE A 19 9.08 1.56 -4.22
CA ILE A 19 10.00 0.56 -4.77
C ILE A 19 10.84 -0.03 -3.64
N GLY A 20 11.07 -1.34 -3.71
CA GLY A 20 11.78 -2.08 -2.68
C GLY A 20 10.98 -2.32 -1.41
N PHE A 21 11.43 -3.31 -0.64
CA PHE A 21 10.97 -3.61 0.71
C PHE A 21 12.24 -3.85 1.53
N TYR A 22 12.42 -3.08 2.60
CA TYR A 22 13.65 -3.07 3.38
C TYR A 22 13.31 -3.31 4.84
N ALA A 23 14.11 -4.12 5.52
CA ALA A 23 13.88 -4.45 6.91
C ALA A 23 14.18 -3.24 7.82
N THR A 24 15.09 -2.36 7.38
CA THR A 24 15.52 -1.19 8.15
C THR A 24 15.61 0.05 7.28
N GLU A 25 15.47 1.21 7.92
CA GLU A 25 15.70 2.51 7.28
C GLU A 25 17.15 2.65 6.77
N ALA A 26 18.12 2.12 7.52
CA ALA A 26 19.53 2.14 7.15
C ALA A 26 19.79 1.39 5.83
N GLU A 27 19.16 0.22 5.66
CA GLU A 27 19.22 -0.55 4.42
C GLU A 27 18.61 0.22 3.25
N ALA A 28 17.41 0.79 3.43
CA ALA A 28 16.77 1.61 2.41
C ALA A 28 17.62 2.84 2.00
N ARG A 29 18.24 3.51 2.97
CA ARG A 29 19.15 4.64 2.74
C ARG A 29 20.41 4.24 2.00
N LYS A 30 20.99 3.07 2.33
CA LYS A 30 22.14 2.52 1.61
C LYS A 30 21.80 2.31 0.14
N VAL A 31 20.66 1.67 -0.16
CA VAL A 31 20.20 1.49 -1.54
C VAL A 31 19.98 2.82 -2.24
N LYS A 32 19.29 3.79 -1.60
CA LYS A 32 19.12 5.13 -2.17
C LYS A 32 20.46 5.78 -2.54
N SER A 33 21.42 5.77 -1.62
CA SER A 33 22.74 6.39 -1.83
C SER A 33 23.58 5.70 -2.93
N GLY A 34 23.37 4.40 -3.14
CA GLY A 34 24.05 3.63 -4.18
C GLY A 34 23.51 3.83 -5.59
N HIS A 35 22.40 4.58 -5.77
CA HIS A 35 21.75 4.77 -7.07
C HIS A 35 21.45 6.24 -7.34
N SER A 36 22.22 6.87 -8.23
CA SER A 36 22.04 8.28 -8.61
C SER A 36 20.62 8.62 -9.10
N LYS A 37 19.94 7.67 -9.75
CA LYS A 37 18.53 7.79 -10.18
C LYS A 37 17.53 7.92 -9.03
N LEU A 38 17.94 7.58 -7.79
CA LEU A 38 17.12 7.65 -6.59
C LEU A 38 17.45 8.88 -5.73
N ALA A 39 18.26 9.82 -6.21
CA ALA A 39 18.67 11.00 -5.43
C ALA A 39 17.47 11.78 -4.84
N SER A 40 16.41 11.95 -5.63
CA SER A 40 15.16 12.62 -5.24
C SER A 40 14.14 11.71 -4.52
N ALA A 41 14.39 10.40 -4.43
CA ALA A 41 13.49 9.47 -3.76
C ALA A 41 13.49 9.72 -2.24
N THR A 42 12.36 9.50 -1.58
CA THR A 42 12.27 9.60 -0.11
C THR A 42 12.20 8.20 0.49
N VAL A 43 12.95 7.96 1.56
CA VAL A 43 12.79 6.75 2.38
C VAL A 43 11.61 6.99 3.30
N GLN A 44 10.60 6.12 3.23
CA GLN A 44 9.38 6.27 4.01
C GLN A 44 9.02 4.97 4.71
N LYS A 45 8.60 5.12 5.96
CA LYS A 45 8.02 4.03 6.74
C LYS A 45 6.51 4.04 6.56
N THR A 46 5.99 2.99 5.94
CA THR A 46 4.57 2.90 5.55
C THR A 46 3.82 1.97 6.50
N ASP A 47 3.68 2.41 7.75
CA ASP A 47 3.15 1.60 8.85
C ASP A 47 1.64 1.32 8.71
N PHE A 48 0.87 2.13 7.97
CA PHE A 48 -0.59 2.02 7.89
C PHE A 48 -1.11 1.69 6.50
N ALA A 49 -2.15 0.86 6.43
CA ALA A 49 -2.84 0.52 5.18
C ALA A 49 -4.31 0.15 5.43
N CYS A 50 -5.11 0.13 4.37
CA CYS A 50 -6.46 -0.46 4.39
C CYS A 50 -6.39 -1.95 4.04
N GLN A 51 -6.60 -2.84 5.01
CA GLN A 51 -6.81 -4.26 4.74
C GLN A 51 -8.22 -4.46 4.20
N VAL A 52 -8.34 -5.03 3.01
CA VAL A 52 -9.61 -5.26 2.30
C VAL A 52 -10.06 -6.72 2.32
N GLY A 53 -9.20 -7.61 2.83
CA GLY A 53 -9.54 -9.01 3.01
C GLY A 53 -8.38 -9.83 3.57
N GLU A 54 -8.75 -10.98 4.13
CA GLU A 54 -7.84 -12.06 4.48
C GLU A 54 -8.38 -13.35 3.87
N PHE A 55 -7.53 -14.10 3.18
CA PHE A 55 -7.91 -15.24 2.35
C PHE A 55 -7.10 -16.47 2.74
N SER A 56 -7.76 -17.62 2.74
CA SER A 56 -7.13 -18.91 3.07
C SER A 56 -6.48 -19.60 1.86
N ASN A 57 -6.68 -19.08 0.65
CA ASN A 57 -6.10 -19.61 -0.57
C ASN A 57 -5.76 -18.49 -1.55
N GLU A 58 -4.84 -18.80 -2.46
CA GLU A 58 -4.32 -17.84 -3.44
C GLU A 58 -5.38 -17.43 -4.47
N THR A 59 -6.25 -18.35 -4.89
CA THR A 59 -7.29 -18.12 -5.90
C THR A 59 -8.24 -17.01 -5.46
N ASP A 60 -8.76 -17.06 -4.24
CA ASP A 60 -9.71 -16.06 -3.73
C ASP A 60 -9.03 -14.69 -3.53
N SER A 61 -7.79 -14.71 -3.03
CA SER A 61 -6.96 -13.50 -2.92
C SER A 61 -6.76 -12.85 -4.29
N LEU A 62 -6.43 -13.64 -5.31
CA LEU A 62 -6.23 -13.18 -6.68
C LEU A 62 -7.52 -12.66 -7.33
N ASN A 63 -8.66 -13.30 -7.05
CA ASN A 63 -9.96 -12.85 -7.54
C ASN A 63 -10.32 -11.47 -6.97
N MET A 64 -10.15 -11.27 -5.66
CA MET A 64 -10.35 -9.95 -5.05
C MET A 64 -9.34 -8.93 -5.58
N PHE A 65 -8.07 -9.31 -5.73
CA PHE A 65 -7.05 -8.45 -6.32
C PHE A 65 -7.49 -7.93 -7.71
N LYS A 66 -7.94 -8.83 -8.60
CA LYS A 66 -8.40 -8.47 -9.94
C LYS A 66 -9.62 -7.55 -9.90
N ARG A 67 -10.60 -7.83 -9.03
CA ARG A 67 -11.79 -6.97 -8.86
C ARG A 67 -11.42 -5.55 -8.44
N LEU A 68 -10.49 -5.40 -7.49
CA LEU A 68 -10.02 -4.08 -7.05
C LEU A 68 -9.23 -3.36 -8.15
N ARG A 69 -8.40 -4.07 -8.93
CA ARG A 69 -7.72 -3.51 -10.10
C ARG A 69 -8.71 -2.98 -11.14
N GLN A 70 -9.75 -3.75 -11.45
CA GLN A 70 -10.81 -3.35 -12.38
C GLN A 70 -11.59 -2.12 -11.88
N ALA A 71 -11.74 -1.99 -10.56
CA ALA A 71 -12.31 -0.80 -9.92
C ALA A 71 -11.35 0.41 -9.83
N GLY A 72 -10.17 0.34 -10.46
CA GLY A 72 -9.20 1.43 -10.54
C GLY A 72 -8.23 1.52 -9.35
N TYR A 73 -8.22 0.52 -8.46
CA TYR A 73 -7.32 0.49 -7.32
C TYR A 73 -6.00 -0.25 -7.62
N PHE A 74 -5.04 -0.11 -6.71
CA PHE A 74 -3.72 -0.71 -6.82
C PHE A 74 -3.44 -1.57 -5.56
N PRO A 75 -4.10 -2.74 -5.44
CA PRO A 75 -3.88 -3.64 -4.32
C PRO A 75 -2.51 -4.29 -4.35
N TYR A 76 -2.08 -4.75 -3.18
CA TYR A 76 -0.94 -5.65 -2.99
C TYR A 76 -1.30 -6.69 -1.93
N ALA A 77 -0.78 -7.90 -2.11
CA ALA A 77 -0.97 -9.01 -1.18
C ALA A 77 0.32 -9.26 -0.38
N ILE A 78 0.16 -9.58 0.90
CA ILE A 78 1.23 -10.13 1.74
C ILE A 78 0.83 -11.55 2.10
N GLN A 79 1.66 -12.52 1.74
CA GLN A 79 1.52 -13.90 2.20
C GLN A 79 2.18 -14.01 3.59
N LEU A 80 1.37 -14.32 4.59
CA LEU A 80 1.85 -14.49 5.97
C LEU A 80 2.29 -15.93 6.22
N GLU A 81 1.52 -16.89 5.70
CA GLU A 81 1.73 -18.33 5.79
C GLU A 81 1.25 -18.97 4.50
N ARG A 82 1.52 -20.28 4.31
CA ARG A 82 1.18 -21.03 3.08
C ARG A 82 -0.25 -20.75 2.59
N ASN A 83 -1.20 -20.70 3.52
CA ASN A 83 -2.63 -20.55 3.26
C ASN A 83 -3.20 -19.29 3.94
N ARG A 84 -2.43 -18.20 4.06
CA ARG A 84 -2.92 -16.96 4.67
C ARG A 84 -2.40 -15.75 3.92
N PHE A 85 -3.30 -15.10 3.19
CA PHE A 85 -3.00 -13.94 2.35
C PHE A 85 -3.80 -12.74 2.84
N ARG A 86 -3.12 -11.63 3.13
CA ARG A 86 -3.79 -10.35 3.40
C ARG A 86 -3.66 -9.43 2.21
N LEU A 87 -4.78 -8.84 1.82
CA LEU A 87 -4.84 -7.90 0.71
C LEU A 87 -5.02 -6.49 1.24
N PHE A 88 -4.22 -5.57 0.71
CA PHE A 88 -4.16 -4.19 1.17
C PHE A 88 -4.36 -3.20 0.03
N LEU A 89 -4.84 -2.01 0.40
CA LEU A 89 -4.85 -0.80 -0.41
C LEU A 89 -4.16 0.33 0.35
N GLY A 90 -3.35 1.11 -0.39
CA GLY A 90 -2.59 2.20 0.18
C GLY A 90 -1.48 1.74 1.12
N ALA A 91 -0.60 2.67 1.45
CA ALA A 91 0.54 2.46 2.31
C ALA A 91 1.01 3.84 2.77
N TYR A 92 0.81 4.12 4.04
CA TYR A 92 0.86 5.47 4.59
C TYR A 92 1.70 5.49 5.85
N GLU A 93 2.32 6.64 6.10
CA GLU A 93 3.06 6.89 7.33
C GLU A 93 2.09 7.24 8.47
N LYS A 94 1.02 7.97 8.17
CA LYS A 94 0.04 8.43 9.16
C LYS A 94 -1.25 7.63 9.04
N LYS A 95 -1.81 7.26 10.20
CA LYS A 95 -3.11 6.59 10.30
C LYS A 95 -4.23 7.37 9.59
N ALA A 96 -4.24 8.70 9.71
CA ALA A 96 -5.25 9.57 9.12
C ALA A 96 -5.34 9.42 7.59
N GLU A 97 -4.20 9.28 6.89
CA GLU A 97 -4.19 9.07 5.44
C GLU A 97 -4.83 7.72 5.04
N ALA A 98 -4.63 6.68 5.87
CA ALA A 98 -5.30 5.40 5.68
C ALA A 98 -6.80 5.48 5.98
N GLU A 99 -7.21 6.29 6.96
CA GLU A 99 -8.63 6.53 7.28
C GLU A 99 -9.34 7.32 6.17
N ASP A 100 -8.65 8.25 5.50
CA ASP A 100 -9.17 8.93 4.30
C ASP A 100 -9.48 7.92 3.19
N LEU A 101 -8.52 7.04 2.89
CA LEU A 101 -8.74 5.95 1.93
C LEU A 101 -9.89 5.03 2.37
N GLN A 102 -9.97 4.67 3.65
CA GLN A 102 -11.05 3.84 4.18
C GLN A 102 -12.43 4.47 3.91
N ARG A 103 -12.56 5.78 4.16
CA ARG A 103 -13.80 6.53 3.87
C ARG A 103 -14.14 6.53 2.38
N GLU A 104 -13.14 6.66 1.50
CA GLU A 104 -13.35 6.53 0.04
C GLU A 104 -13.85 5.13 -0.32
N LEU A 105 -13.23 4.09 0.21
CA LEU A 105 -13.59 2.69 -0.03
C LEU A 105 -15.02 2.39 0.43
N GLN A 106 -15.39 2.84 1.63
CA GLN A 106 -16.74 2.67 2.18
C GLN A 106 -17.81 3.32 1.30
N LYS A 107 -17.56 4.54 0.79
CA LYS A 107 -18.48 5.22 -0.15
C LYS A 107 -18.70 4.43 -1.45
N LYS A 108 -17.74 3.59 -1.86
CA LYS A 108 -17.84 2.70 -3.02
C LYS A 108 -18.27 1.27 -2.66
N GLY A 109 -18.75 1.04 -1.43
CA GLY A 109 -19.20 -0.26 -0.97
C GLY A 109 -18.08 -1.30 -0.76
N ILE A 110 -16.83 -0.85 -0.64
CA ILE A 110 -15.68 -1.72 -0.39
C ILE A 110 -15.39 -1.73 1.11
N GLN A 111 -15.60 -2.87 1.74
CA GLN A 111 -15.27 -3.07 3.15
C GLN A 111 -13.75 -3.08 3.34
N SER A 112 -13.29 -2.37 4.38
CA SER A 112 -11.87 -2.29 4.71
C SER A 112 -11.65 -1.90 6.16
N GLN A 113 -10.50 -2.29 6.70
CA GLN A 113 -10.03 -1.94 8.04
C GLN A 113 -8.67 -1.24 7.95
N VAL A 114 -8.52 -0.11 8.63
CA VAL A 114 -7.20 0.50 8.83
C VAL A 114 -6.39 -0.34 9.81
N VAL A 115 -5.24 -0.84 9.36
CA VAL A 115 -4.35 -1.68 10.18
C VAL A 115 -2.93 -1.15 10.14
N ARG A 116 -2.14 -1.55 11.16
CA ARG A 116 -0.69 -1.44 11.13
C ARG A 116 -0.11 -2.70 10.47
N ARG A 117 0.84 -2.55 9.55
CA ARG A 117 1.41 -3.67 8.78
C ARG A 117 2.92 -3.74 8.84
#